data_AF-A0A3B6VSC4-F1
#
_entry.id   AF-A0A3B6VSC4-F1
#
_cell.length_a   1.000
_cell.length_b   1.000
_cell.length_c   1.000
_cell.angle_alpha   90.00
_cell.angle_beta   90.00
_cell.angle_gamma   90.00
#
_symmetry.space_group_name_H-M   'P 1'
#
loop_
_entity.id
_entity.type
_entity.pdbx_description
1 polymer ?
#
loop_
_entity_poly.entity_id
_entity_poly.type
_entity_poly.pdbx_seq_one_letter_code
_entity_poly.pdbx_strand_id
1 'polypeptide(L)'
;MNEHDSKKRYLGEFYTPLNFAEKSLSYIFSIIDKKELDSGKYRIWDMACGTGNLEYYLDEKYHKYLYMSTIDKNDIDYSKEKFKNACMFQYDYLNDDINDNNFEYNKLPQTLKDDLNNKNIKWIILINPPYATSQVAGTNSKSKKNVSASKIRDMMHKEKLGDASRELYSQFMFRIHKEFQDKNKVYLAIFSKTNYIKYNNNEKFRNKVCNYKFISGFIFSSVNFDNTSKTTPFPVSFIIWEINNKHNIKTENIILDVLDNNCNLINKKSYNVIDSDNLLNKWIKRVKTSSTFVPLSSAIKVKTSGKDIRDKICEGFIGSLMSCGSDLQKQNLTAVFSAPQASAGSLSITKENFEKAMIIHAVRRTAKVDWLNGSDQFCIPQNELDRKFILDCVIWTLFSTSNQTSAMDNIFYKEKYYTIINHFYPFDYKKVYCGCTFFKYNNEKRFCFEYLEKNNQHISNEAFDLINASERLYKYFYSNIEKVNKEKFKISLWDSGFWQIRKSLKDAKLASDILKEIKIKRNILKNNISKNTNYFVF
;
A
#
# COMPACT_ATOMS: atom_id res chain seq x y z
N MET A 1 20.63 18.99 -17.40
CA MET A 1 20.45 17.78 -16.57
C MET A 1 21.30 16.72 -17.22
N ASN A 2 22.39 16.28 -16.58
CA ASN A 2 23.38 15.42 -17.23
C ASN A 2 22.81 14.02 -17.46
N GLU A 3 23.23 13.37 -18.54
CA GLU A 3 22.78 12.03 -18.93
C GLU A 3 23.06 10.99 -17.82
N HIS A 4 24.16 11.17 -17.09
CA HIS A 4 24.53 10.39 -15.92
C HIS A 4 23.48 10.48 -14.78
N ASP A 5 23.02 11.68 -14.43
CA ASP A 5 21.97 11.87 -13.41
C ASP A 5 20.64 11.24 -13.85
N SER A 6 20.37 11.26 -15.16
CA SER A 6 19.17 10.62 -15.72
C SER A 6 19.20 9.10 -15.59
N LYS A 7 20.38 8.49 -15.75
CA LYS A 7 20.61 7.05 -15.58
C LYS A 7 20.51 6.62 -14.12
N LYS A 8 21.14 7.34 -13.19
CA LYS A 8 21.03 7.06 -11.74
C LYS A 8 19.58 7.14 -11.25
N ARG A 9 18.81 8.15 -11.72
CA ARG A 9 17.36 8.25 -11.45
C ARG A 9 16.55 7.11 -12.06
N TYR A 10 16.91 6.64 -13.26
CA TYR A 10 16.25 5.48 -13.88
C TYR A 10 16.48 4.19 -13.08
N LEU A 11 17.68 4.01 -12.54
CA LEU A 11 18.07 2.87 -11.70
C LEU A 11 17.58 2.98 -10.25
N GLY A 12 17.11 4.17 -9.83
CA GLY A 12 16.62 4.42 -8.47
C GLY A 12 17.74 4.50 -7.43
N GLU A 13 18.92 4.94 -7.84
CA GLU A 13 20.05 5.27 -6.99
C GLU A 13 19.81 6.63 -6.33
N PHE A 14 19.79 6.65 -4.99
CA PHE A 14 19.61 7.85 -4.20
C PHE A 14 20.77 7.97 -3.20
N TYR A 15 21.48 9.10 -3.23
CA TYR A 15 22.55 9.36 -2.28
C TYR A 15 21.98 9.47 -0.86
N THR A 16 22.55 8.71 0.08
CA THR A 16 22.20 8.88 1.50
C THR A 16 22.63 10.27 1.96
N PRO A 17 21.72 11.06 2.56
CA PRO A 17 22.11 12.36 3.10
C PRO A 17 23.10 12.18 4.25
N LEU A 18 24.13 13.04 4.29
CA LEU A 18 25.28 12.87 5.19
C LEU A 18 24.89 12.87 6.67
N ASN A 19 23.94 13.70 7.08
CA ASN A 19 23.44 13.72 8.46
C ASN A 19 22.82 12.37 8.90
N PHE A 20 22.07 11.71 8.01
CA PHE A 20 21.52 10.37 8.28
C PHE A 20 22.59 9.28 8.23
N ALA A 21 23.63 9.44 7.39
CA ALA A 21 24.79 8.54 7.38
C ALA A 21 25.54 8.61 8.73
N GLU A 22 25.86 9.81 9.22
CA GLU A 22 26.46 10.03 10.54
C GLU A 22 25.58 9.45 11.65
N LYS A 23 24.27 9.72 11.60
CA LYS A 23 23.31 9.17 12.55
C LYS A 23 23.33 7.64 12.54
N SER A 24 23.39 7.00 11.37
CA SER A 24 23.45 5.53 11.27
C SER A 24 24.71 4.93 11.89
N LEU A 25 25.87 5.57 11.72
CA LEU A 25 27.12 5.16 12.35
C LEU A 25 27.04 5.26 13.88
N SER A 26 26.40 6.29 14.43
CA SER A 26 26.22 6.38 15.90
C SER A 26 25.37 5.23 16.47
N TYR A 27 24.34 4.77 15.74
CA TYR A 27 23.56 3.58 16.14
C TYR A 27 24.44 2.32 16.07
N ILE A 28 25.26 2.15 15.04
CA ILE A 28 26.19 1.01 14.95
C ILE A 28 27.21 1.03 16.09
N PHE A 29 27.83 2.18 16.37
CA PHE A 29 28.84 2.30 17.43
C PHE A 29 28.29 2.11 18.83
N SER A 30 26.99 2.34 19.05
CA SER A 30 26.35 2.03 20.33
C SER A 30 26.19 0.53 20.63
N ILE A 31 26.30 -0.34 19.62
CA ILE A 31 26.04 -1.78 19.77
C ILE A 31 27.30 -2.64 19.63
N ILE A 32 28.38 -2.10 19.05
CA ILE A 32 29.63 -2.83 18.88
C ILE A 32 30.64 -2.47 19.96
N ASP A 33 31.42 -3.46 20.39
CA ASP A 33 32.55 -3.20 21.29
C ASP A 33 33.69 -2.54 20.50
N LYS A 34 34.03 -1.31 20.88
CA LYS A 34 35.10 -0.52 20.26
C LYS A 34 36.45 -1.26 20.30
N LYS A 35 36.76 -1.99 21.37
CA LYS A 35 38.01 -2.77 21.47
C LYS A 35 38.06 -3.90 20.43
N GLU A 36 36.92 -4.51 20.15
CA GLU A 36 36.83 -5.55 19.11
C GLU A 36 36.95 -4.96 17.71
N LEU A 37 36.36 -3.78 17.45
CA LEU A 37 36.56 -3.08 16.18
C LEU A 37 38.04 -2.66 16.01
N ASP A 38 38.64 -2.04 17.03
CA ASP A 38 40.04 -1.61 17.00
C ASP A 38 41.01 -2.79 16.74
N SER A 39 40.76 -3.94 17.37
CA SER A 39 41.55 -5.17 17.17
C SER A 39 41.33 -5.86 15.81
N GLY A 40 40.39 -5.39 14.99
CA GLY A 40 40.12 -5.97 13.67
C GLY A 40 39.33 -7.27 13.70
N LYS A 41 38.55 -7.52 14.76
CA LYS A 41 37.59 -8.65 14.80
C LYS A 41 36.39 -8.44 13.87
N TYR A 42 36.09 -7.20 13.53
CA TYR A 42 35.01 -6.84 12.63
C TYR A 42 35.51 -6.53 11.21
N ARG A 43 34.66 -6.80 10.22
CA ARG A 43 34.72 -6.22 8.88
C ARG A 43 33.43 -5.47 8.58
N ILE A 44 33.56 -4.37 7.85
CA ILE A 44 32.44 -3.57 7.37
C ILE A 44 32.36 -3.78 5.86
N TRP A 45 31.18 -4.08 5.34
CA TRP A 45 30.98 -4.21 3.89
C TRP A 45 29.73 -3.45 3.43
N ASP A 46 29.93 -2.51 2.51
CA ASP A 46 28.88 -1.90 1.70
C ASP A 46 28.95 -2.46 0.27
N MET A 47 27.93 -3.23 -0.12
CA MET A 47 27.85 -3.84 -1.45
C MET A 47 27.24 -2.93 -2.52
N ALA A 48 26.80 -1.72 -2.15
CA ALA A 48 26.19 -0.72 -3.03
C ALA A 48 26.66 0.69 -2.66
N CYS A 49 27.97 0.87 -2.49
CA CYS A 49 28.55 2.05 -1.84
C CYS A 49 28.36 3.37 -2.59
N GLY A 50 28.15 3.30 -3.92
CA GLY A 50 28.23 4.48 -4.79
C GLY A 50 29.52 5.25 -4.51
N THR A 51 29.41 6.53 -4.22
CA THR A 51 30.55 7.40 -3.88
C THR A 51 30.96 7.38 -2.40
N GLY A 52 30.41 6.47 -1.59
CA GLY A 52 30.77 6.29 -0.18
C GLY A 52 30.17 7.34 0.76
N ASN A 53 28.88 7.66 0.62
CA ASN A 53 28.22 8.60 1.54
C ASN A 53 27.96 7.98 2.91
N LEU A 54 27.68 6.68 3.00
CA LEU A 54 27.43 6.00 4.27
C LEU A 54 28.68 5.97 5.15
N GLU A 55 29.84 5.80 4.53
CA GLU A 55 31.14 5.68 5.17
C GLU A 55 31.79 7.05 5.41
N TYR A 56 31.16 8.16 4.99
CA TYR A 56 31.78 9.49 4.98
C TYR A 56 32.44 9.86 6.31
N TYR A 57 31.77 9.55 7.43
CA TYR A 57 32.23 9.87 8.79
C TYR A 57 32.91 8.69 9.50
N LEU A 58 33.21 7.60 8.80
CA LEU A 58 33.96 6.49 9.36
C LEU A 58 35.45 6.88 9.47
N ASP A 59 35.99 6.80 10.69
CA ASP A 59 37.39 7.09 11.00
C ASP A 59 38.34 6.28 10.09
N GLU A 60 39.35 6.97 9.53
CA GLU A 60 40.33 6.42 8.58
C GLU A 60 41.03 5.17 9.12
N LYS A 61 41.24 5.08 10.44
CA LYS A 61 41.88 3.89 11.05
C LYS A 61 41.10 2.59 10.83
N TYR A 62 39.80 2.68 10.53
CA TYR A 62 38.94 1.53 10.25
C TYR A 62 38.85 1.20 8.75
N HIS A 63 39.38 2.03 7.85
CA HIS A 63 39.30 1.79 6.40
C HIS A 63 39.98 0.48 5.99
N LYS A 64 41.04 0.05 6.69
CA LYS A 64 41.67 -1.27 6.48
C LYS A 64 40.74 -2.48 6.74
N TYR A 65 39.60 -2.27 7.41
CA TYR A 65 38.58 -3.30 7.67
C TYR A 65 37.35 -3.13 6.78
N LEU A 66 37.39 -2.19 5.83
CA LEU A 66 36.28 -1.76 5.01
C LEU A 66 36.37 -2.36 3.60
N TYR A 67 35.29 -3.02 3.19
CA TYR A 67 35.03 -3.45 1.84
C TYR A 67 33.95 -2.56 1.22
N MET A 68 34.20 -2.04 0.03
CA MET A 68 33.23 -1.19 -0.68
C MET A 68 33.12 -1.65 -2.13
N SER A 69 31.90 -1.92 -2.56
CA SER A 69 31.66 -2.26 -3.96
C SER A 69 30.48 -1.52 -4.55
N THR A 70 30.57 -1.25 -5.85
CA THR A 70 29.50 -0.64 -6.65
C THR A 70 29.59 -1.14 -8.09
N ILE A 71 28.49 -1.01 -8.83
CA ILE A 71 28.44 -1.37 -10.26
C ILE A 71 29.19 -0.38 -11.14
N ASP A 72 29.37 0.86 -10.70
CA ASP A 72 30.00 1.93 -11.48
C ASP A 72 31.48 2.09 -11.14
N LYS A 73 32.34 1.86 -12.13
CA LYS A 73 33.79 2.04 -11.97
C LYS A 73 34.17 3.50 -11.65
N ASN A 74 33.42 4.47 -12.17
CA ASN A 74 33.70 5.90 -11.92
C ASN A 74 33.48 6.26 -10.44
N ASP A 75 32.47 5.67 -9.80
CA ASP A 75 32.22 5.87 -8.37
C ASP A 75 33.42 5.31 -7.55
N ILE A 76 33.98 4.16 -7.95
CA ILE A 76 35.20 3.60 -7.32
C ILE A 76 36.39 4.54 -7.49
N ASP A 77 36.64 5.02 -8.71
CA ASP A 77 37.80 5.87 -9.01
C ASP A 77 37.71 7.22 -8.30
N TYR A 78 36.50 7.79 -8.15
CA TYR A 78 36.24 8.99 -7.37
C TYR A 78 36.50 8.80 -5.86
N SER A 79 36.11 7.66 -5.30
CA SER A 79 36.13 7.44 -3.85
C SER A 79 37.45 6.90 -3.30
N LYS A 80 38.35 6.37 -4.15
CA LYS A 80 39.65 5.80 -3.74
C LYS A 80 40.53 6.77 -2.95
N GLU A 81 40.56 8.05 -3.32
CA GLU A 81 41.40 9.05 -2.62
C GLU A 81 40.91 9.31 -1.20
N LYS A 82 39.59 9.19 -0.99
CA LYS A 82 38.93 9.47 0.28
C LYS A 82 38.97 8.27 1.25
N PHE A 83 38.86 7.05 0.73
CA PHE A 83 38.84 5.82 1.53
C PHE A 83 40.15 5.05 1.39
N LYS A 84 41.26 5.68 1.77
CA LYS A 84 42.59 5.07 1.70
C LYS A 84 42.63 3.80 2.54
N ASN A 85 43.29 2.76 2.04
CA ASN A 85 43.37 1.43 2.66
C ASN A 85 42.07 0.62 2.68
N ALA A 86 40.93 1.18 2.22
CA ALA A 86 39.74 0.38 1.99
C ALA A 86 39.90 -0.51 0.76
N CYS A 87 39.33 -1.71 0.81
CA CYS A 87 39.27 -2.61 -0.34
C CYS A 87 38.07 -2.22 -1.21
N MET A 88 38.33 -1.39 -2.22
CA MET A 88 37.32 -0.89 -3.16
C MET A 88 37.39 -1.63 -4.50
N PHE A 89 36.25 -2.12 -5.00
CA PHE A 89 36.22 -2.89 -6.24
C PHE A 89 34.86 -2.78 -6.97
N GLN A 90 34.88 -2.87 -8.30
CA GLN A 90 33.66 -2.90 -9.10
C GLN A 90 33.01 -4.28 -9.01
N TYR A 91 31.74 -4.34 -8.60
CA TYR A 91 31.01 -5.60 -8.45
C TYR A 91 29.50 -5.40 -8.55
N ASP A 92 28.84 -6.18 -9.41
CA ASP A 92 27.38 -6.26 -9.43
C ASP A 92 26.90 -7.36 -8.46
N TYR A 93 26.63 -6.96 -7.21
CA TYR A 93 26.22 -7.88 -6.16
C TYR A 93 24.93 -8.67 -6.48
N LEU A 94 24.14 -8.30 -7.49
CA LEU A 94 22.94 -9.06 -7.85
C LEU A 94 23.13 -9.96 -9.09
N ASN A 95 24.25 -9.87 -9.80
CA ASN A 95 24.49 -10.61 -11.04
C ASN A 95 25.86 -11.29 -11.16
N ASP A 96 26.88 -10.77 -10.49
CA ASP A 96 28.25 -11.30 -10.52
C ASP A 96 28.40 -12.53 -9.62
N ASP A 97 29.23 -13.45 -10.08
CA ASP A 97 29.55 -14.75 -9.47
C ASP A 97 28.35 -15.63 -9.09
N ILE A 98 27.21 -15.44 -9.75
CA ILE A 98 26.01 -16.27 -9.55
C ILE A 98 25.88 -17.24 -10.72
N ASN A 99 25.91 -18.52 -10.38
CA ASN A 99 25.62 -19.64 -11.27
C ASN A 99 24.60 -20.57 -10.62
N ASP A 100 23.41 -20.65 -11.22
CA ASP A 100 22.24 -21.29 -10.65
C ASP A 100 21.94 -20.91 -9.19
N ASN A 101 22.29 -21.78 -8.25
CA ASN A 101 22.04 -21.62 -6.81
C ASN A 101 23.33 -21.45 -6.00
N ASN A 102 24.49 -21.33 -6.66
CA ASN A 102 25.80 -21.25 -6.02
C ASN A 102 26.44 -19.88 -6.28
N PHE A 103 27.30 -19.47 -5.34
CA PHE A 103 28.14 -18.30 -5.46
C PHE A 103 29.59 -18.73 -5.67
N GLU A 104 30.15 -18.42 -6.83
CA GLU A 104 31.48 -18.89 -7.26
C GLU A 104 32.62 -17.98 -6.76
N TYR A 105 32.28 -16.75 -6.34
CA TYR A 105 33.18 -15.72 -5.85
C TYR A 105 34.43 -15.48 -6.71
N ASN A 106 34.36 -15.65 -8.03
CA ASN A 106 35.51 -15.51 -8.91
C ASN A 106 36.03 -14.06 -8.97
N LYS A 107 35.11 -13.09 -9.04
CA LYS A 107 35.45 -11.66 -9.18
C LYS A 107 35.73 -10.94 -7.86
N LEU A 108 35.42 -11.53 -6.71
CA LEU A 108 35.72 -10.91 -5.42
C LEU A 108 37.25 -10.76 -5.20
N PRO A 109 37.72 -9.72 -4.50
CA PRO A 109 39.12 -9.62 -4.07
C PRO A 109 39.52 -10.80 -3.18
N GLN A 110 40.76 -11.27 -3.29
CA GLN A 110 41.23 -12.43 -2.52
C GLN A 110 41.12 -12.20 -1.00
N THR A 111 41.46 -11.00 -0.52
CA THR A 111 41.33 -10.62 0.89
C THR A 111 39.90 -10.77 1.42
N LEU A 112 38.90 -10.38 0.62
CA LEU A 112 37.49 -10.55 0.97
C LEU A 112 37.10 -12.03 1.00
N LYS A 113 37.57 -12.85 0.05
CA LYS A 113 37.32 -14.30 0.07
C LYS A 113 37.90 -14.95 1.32
N ASP A 114 39.12 -14.58 1.70
CA ASP A 114 39.81 -15.09 2.88
C ASP A 114 39.07 -14.70 4.17
N ASP A 115 38.65 -13.44 4.29
CA ASP A 115 37.86 -12.95 5.42
C ASP A 115 36.48 -13.62 5.48
N LEU A 116 35.82 -13.83 4.34
CA LEU A 116 34.55 -14.57 4.29
C LEU A 116 34.73 -16.01 4.78
N ASN A 117 35.84 -16.67 4.45
CA ASN A 117 36.12 -18.03 4.92
C ASN A 117 36.51 -18.11 6.41
N ASN A 118 36.85 -16.99 7.04
CA ASN A 118 37.22 -16.92 8.44
C ASN A 118 36.00 -16.82 9.37
N LYS A 119 35.68 -17.90 10.08
CA LYS A 119 34.55 -17.98 11.02
C LYS A 119 34.67 -17.09 12.26
N ASN A 120 35.88 -16.61 12.59
CA ASN A 120 36.12 -15.75 13.74
C ASN A 120 35.84 -14.27 13.44
N ILE A 121 35.70 -13.91 12.16
CA ILE A 121 35.36 -12.55 11.76
C ILE A 121 33.88 -12.30 11.98
N LYS A 122 33.60 -11.15 12.59
CA LYS A 122 32.26 -10.61 12.75
C LYS A 122 31.99 -9.61 11.63
N TRP A 123 30.76 -9.55 11.16
CA TRP A 123 30.41 -8.73 9.99
C TRP A 123 29.42 -7.63 10.36
N ILE A 124 29.66 -6.43 9.83
CA ILE A 124 28.73 -5.31 9.81
C ILE A 124 28.45 -5.03 8.33
N ILE A 125 27.29 -5.45 7.86
CA ILE A 125 26.82 -5.13 6.52
C ILE A 125 26.10 -3.79 6.61
N LEU A 126 26.80 -2.71 6.29
CA LEU A 126 26.27 -1.33 6.26
C LEU A 126 25.90 -1.02 4.82
N ILE A 127 24.61 -0.87 4.51
CA ILE A 127 24.19 -0.77 3.11
C ILE A 127 22.94 0.10 2.92
N ASN A 128 22.91 0.84 1.81
CA ASN A 128 21.72 1.50 1.28
C ASN A 128 21.43 1.02 -0.15
N PRO A 129 20.76 -0.14 -0.32
CA PRO A 129 20.47 -0.67 -1.64
C PRO A 129 19.56 0.28 -2.44
N PRO A 130 19.59 0.23 -3.78
CA PRO A 130 18.69 1.02 -4.62
C PRO A 130 17.20 0.74 -4.34
N TYR A 131 16.34 1.75 -4.49
CA TYR A 131 14.91 1.69 -4.12
C TYR A 131 13.97 1.33 -5.29
N ALA A 132 14.50 1.00 -6.45
CA ALA A 132 13.71 0.72 -7.64
C ALA A 132 12.88 -0.56 -7.50
N THR A 133 11.69 -0.53 -8.13
CA THR A 133 10.71 -1.62 -8.12
C THR A 133 10.22 -1.86 -9.54
N SER A 134 10.10 -3.12 -9.95
CA SER A 134 9.47 -3.47 -11.22
C SER A 134 7.95 -3.51 -11.05
N GLN A 135 7.28 -2.36 -11.03
CA GLN A 135 5.82 -2.26 -11.10
C GLN A 135 5.37 -1.53 -12.37
N VAL A 136 4.36 -2.08 -13.05
CA VAL A 136 3.66 -1.43 -14.15
C VAL A 136 2.49 -0.64 -13.57
N ALA A 137 2.70 0.63 -13.21
CA ALA A 137 1.64 1.48 -12.70
C ALA A 137 1.01 2.31 -13.84
N GLY A 138 -0.24 2.03 -14.20
CA GLY A 138 -1.06 2.85 -15.10
C GLY A 138 -1.08 2.41 -16.57
N THR A 139 -2.13 2.80 -17.28
CA THR A 139 -2.45 2.43 -18.67
C THR A 139 -1.44 2.90 -19.73
N ASN A 140 -0.40 3.66 -19.36
CA ASN A 140 0.61 4.21 -20.27
C ASN A 140 2.09 4.04 -19.83
N SER A 141 2.43 3.22 -18.81
CA SER A 141 3.83 3.11 -18.37
C SER A 141 4.57 1.89 -18.97
N LYS A 142 5.19 2.11 -20.13
CA LYS A 142 6.24 1.19 -20.66
C LYS A 142 7.55 1.24 -19.83
N SER A 143 7.67 2.12 -18.83
CA SER A 143 8.98 2.63 -18.40
C SER A 143 9.74 1.92 -17.27
N LYS A 144 9.23 0.85 -16.64
CA LYS A 144 9.94 0.21 -15.48
C LYS A 144 9.92 -1.33 -15.45
N LYS A 145 9.66 -2.01 -16.57
CA LYS A 145 9.44 -3.47 -16.55
C LYS A 145 10.64 -4.31 -16.10
N ASN A 146 11.87 -3.79 -16.21
CA ASN A 146 13.10 -4.58 -15.99
C ASN A 146 14.11 -3.96 -15.01
N VAL A 147 13.80 -2.86 -14.32
CA VAL A 147 14.79 -2.16 -13.46
C VAL A 147 15.28 -3.04 -12.31
N SER A 148 14.48 -4.02 -11.88
CA SER A 148 14.88 -5.01 -10.86
C SER A 148 15.09 -6.43 -11.40
N ALA A 149 15.32 -6.60 -12.70
CA ALA A 149 15.74 -7.90 -13.24
C ALA A 149 17.19 -8.20 -12.86
N SER A 150 17.45 -9.38 -12.30
CA SER A 150 18.78 -9.84 -11.89
C SER A 150 18.79 -11.37 -11.76
N LYS A 151 19.98 -11.97 -11.70
CA LYS A 151 20.10 -13.41 -11.44
C LYS A 151 19.56 -13.78 -10.04
N ILE A 152 19.77 -12.93 -9.04
CA ILE A 152 19.17 -13.13 -7.70
C ILE A 152 17.64 -13.15 -7.79
N ARG A 153 17.03 -12.25 -8.57
CA ARG A 153 15.56 -12.27 -8.75
C ARG A 153 15.08 -13.59 -9.33
N ASP A 154 15.82 -14.17 -10.28
CA ASP A 154 15.47 -15.47 -10.86
C ASP A 154 15.55 -16.59 -9.82
N MET A 155 16.55 -16.59 -8.94
CA MET A 155 16.62 -17.49 -7.78
C MET A 155 15.41 -17.32 -6.85
N MET A 156 15.06 -16.07 -6.51
CA MET A 156 13.90 -15.78 -5.65
C MET A 156 12.57 -16.22 -6.28
N HIS A 157 12.44 -16.17 -7.62
CA HIS A 157 11.28 -16.71 -8.34
C HIS A 157 11.22 -18.23 -8.27
N LYS A 158 12.34 -18.92 -8.49
CA LYS A 158 12.45 -20.38 -8.32
C LYS A 158 12.00 -20.79 -6.91
N GLU A 159 12.33 -20.00 -5.89
CA GLU A 159 11.92 -20.20 -4.50
C GLU A 159 10.48 -19.73 -4.14
N LYS A 160 9.76 -19.16 -5.11
CA LYS A 160 8.39 -18.63 -4.98
C LYS A 160 8.26 -17.55 -3.89
N LEU A 161 9.24 -16.64 -3.78
CA LEU A 161 9.28 -15.59 -2.75
C LEU A 161 8.37 -14.38 -3.03
N GLY A 162 7.55 -14.45 -4.09
CA GLY A 162 6.47 -13.50 -4.33
C GLY A 162 6.95 -12.10 -4.73
N ASP A 163 6.23 -11.08 -4.27
CA ASP A 163 6.45 -9.68 -4.67
C ASP A 163 7.78 -9.10 -4.17
N ALA A 164 8.36 -9.65 -3.08
CA ALA A 164 9.67 -9.26 -2.57
C ALA A 164 10.76 -9.35 -3.64
N SER A 165 10.68 -10.35 -4.54
CA SER A 165 11.62 -10.52 -5.65
C SER A 165 11.70 -9.31 -6.60
N ARG A 166 10.70 -8.43 -6.59
CA ARG A 166 10.65 -7.24 -7.46
C ARG A 166 11.29 -6.00 -6.82
N GLU A 167 11.67 -6.06 -5.56
CA GLU A 167 12.30 -4.98 -4.80
C GLU A 167 13.81 -5.23 -4.70
N LEU A 168 14.66 -4.29 -5.13
CA LEU A 168 16.11 -4.48 -5.14
C LEU A 168 16.68 -4.71 -3.74
N TYR A 169 16.30 -3.92 -2.73
CA TYR A 169 16.75 -4.15 -1.35
C TYR A 169 16.43 -5.56 -0.84
N SER A 170 15.30 -6.16 -1.26
CA SER A 170 14.95 -7.53 -0.87
C SER A 170 15.82 -8.58 -1.57
N GLN A 171 16.29 -8.29 -2.80
CA GLN A 171 17.26 -9.14 -3.50
C GLN A 171 18.62 -9.10 -2.80
N PHE A 172 19.10 -7.92 -2.38
CA PHE A 172 20.30 -7.81 -1.55
C PHE A 172 20.16 -8.61 -0.26
N MET A 173 19.06 -8.42 0.48
CA MET A 173 18.79 -9.17 1.72
C MET A 173 18.75 -10.69 1.50
N PHE A 174 18.22 -11.16 0.36
CA PHE A 174 18.22 -12.58 0.01
C PHE A 174 19.62 -13.14 -0.19
N ARG A 175 20.47 -12.45 -0.98
CA ARG A 175 21.86 -12.88 -1.20
C ARG A 175 22.65 -12.84 0.11
N ILE A 176 22.56 -11.74 0.86
CA ILE A 176 23.20 -11.60 2.18
C ILE A 176 22.78 -12.74 3.10
N HIS A 177 21.49 -13.06 3.18
CA HIS A 177 21.02 -14.19 3.99
C HIS A 177 21.70 -15.50 3.59
N LYS A 178 21.77 -15.82 2.29
CA LYS A 178 22.42 -17.04 1.81
C LYS A 178 23.93 -17.08 2.10
N GLU A 179 24.64 -15.96 1.94
CA GLU A 179 26.09 -15.86 2.16
C GLU A 179 26.49 -15.86 3.64
N PHE A 180 25.62 -15.29 4.51
CA PHE A 180 25.97 -14.99 5.89
C PHE A 180 25.23 -15.81 6.96
N GLN A 181 24.22 -16.61 6.60
CA GLN A 181 23.42 -17.40 7.56
C GLN A 181 24.24 -18.36 8.44
N ASP A 182 25.40 -18.83 7.98
CA ASP A 182 26.27 -19.78 8.71
C ASP A 182 27.46 -19.10 9.42
N LYS A 183 27.50 -17.76 9.42
CA LYS A 183 28.55 -17.00 10.10
C LYS A 183 28.19 -16.76 11.56
N ASN A 184 29.20 -16.60 12.42
CA ASN A 184 29.01 -16.53 13.87
C ASN A 184 28.23 -15.27 14.32
N LYS A 185 28.66 -14.08 13.87
CA LYS A 185 28.02 -12.81 14.25
C LYS A 185 27.96 -11.86 13.07
N VAL A 186 26.74 -11.56 12.63
CA VAL A 186 26.48 -10.68 11.48
C VAL A 186 25.39 -9.68 11.83
N TYR A 187 25.73 -8.41 11.71
CA TYR A 187 24.78 -7.32 11.79
C TYR A 187 24.47 -6.81 10.38
N LEU A 188 23.20 -6.78 10.01
CA LEU A 188 22.70 -6.14 8.80
C LEU A 188 22.13 -4.77 9.17
N ALA A 189 22.90 -3.72 8.91
CA ALA A 189 22.56 -2.32 9.12
C ALA A 189 22.11 -1.71 7.78
N ILE A 190 20.81 -1.75 7.51
CA ILE A 190 20.24 -1.51 6.18
C ILE A 190 19.31 -0.29 6.14
N PHE A 191 19.57 0.61 5.18
CA PHE A 191 18.58 1.57 4.72
C PHE A 191 17.61 0.92 3.72
N SER A 192 16.31 1.00 3.94
CA SER A 192 15.30 0.38 3.07
C SER A 192 13.89 0.92 3.30
N LYS A 193 12.94 0.51 2.43
CA LYS A 193 11.51 0.60 2.75
C LYS A 193 11.13 -0.49 3.75
N THR A 194 10.12 -0.25 4.57
CA THR A 194 9.62 -1.21 5.58
C THR A 194 8.68 -2.28 5.03
N ASN A 195 8.49 -2.35 3.69
CA ASN A 195 7.51 -3.27 3.07
C ASN A 195 7.83 -4.76 3.32
N TYR A 196 9.09 -5.15 3.50
CA TYR A 196 9.42 -6.55 3.84
C TYR A 196 8.85 -6.96 5.21
N ILE A 197 8.70 -5.99 6.14
CA ILE A 197 8.09 -6.19 7.46
C ILE A 197 6.57 -6.30 7.32
N LYS A 198 5.92 -5.33 6.68
CA LYS A 198 4.45 -5.16 6.73
C LYS A 198 3.67 -5.79 5.59
N TYR A 199 4.23 -5.88 4.38
CA TYR A 199 3.45 -6.22 3.20
C TYR A 199 3.09 -7.71 3.21
N ASN A 200 1.80 -8.01 3.06
CA ASN A 200 1.30 -9.39 3.14
C ASN A 200 1.96 -10.33 2.13
N ASN A 201 2.15 -9.88 0.89
CA ASN A 201 2.70 -10.74 -0.16
C ASN A 201 4.18 -11.10 0.06
N ASN A 202 4.83 -10.52 1.07
CA ASN A 202 6.20 -10.82 1.49
C ASN A 202 6.27 -11.86 2.63
N GLU A 203 5.16 -12.51 3.00
CA GLU A 203 5.16 -13.48 4.09
C GLU A 203 6.15 -14.64 3.86
N LYS A 204 6.17 -15.21 2.65
CA LYS A 204 7.13 -16.27 2.29
C LYS A 204 8.58 -15.79 2.36
N PHE A 205 8.82 -14.54 1.98
CA PHE A 205 10.14 -13.92 2.09
C PHE A 205 10.54 -13.79 3.56
N ARG A 206 9.66 -13.28 4.43
CA ARG A 206 9.92 -13.20 5.88
C ARG A 206 10.22 -14.57 6.49
N ASN A 207 9.46 -15.60 6.12
CA ASN A 207 9.62 -16.95 6.66
C ASN A 207 10.96 -17.59 6.26
N LYS A 208 11.46 -17.30 5.06
CA LYS A 208 12.64 -17.98 4.50
C LYS A 208 13.93 -17.18 4.58
N VAL A 209 13.86 -15.86 4.66
CA VAL A 209 15.01 -14.95 4.50
C VAL A 209 15.25 -14.11 5.75
N CYS A 210 14.18 -13.67 6.41
CA CYS A 210 14.28 -12.72 7.53
C CYS A 210 14.45 -13.42 8.88
N ASN A 211 15.48 -14.26 8.99
CA ASN A 211 15.93 -14.85 10.25
C ASN A 211 16.69 -13.81 11.07
N TYR A 212 15.96 -12.79 11.53
CA TYR A 212 16.52 -11.57 12.08
C TYR A 212 16.02 -11.34 13.49
N LYS A 213 16.93 -10.88 14.35
CA LYS A 213 16.63 -10.28 15.64
C LYS A 213 16.77 -8.76 15.55
N PHE A 214 15.77 -8.03 16.00
CA PHE A 214 15.81 -6.57 15.99
C PHE A 214 16.80 -6.07 17.05
N ILE A 215 17.67 -5.11 16.67
CA ILE A 215 18.62 -4.48 17.59
C ILE A 215 18.22 -3.03 17.87
N SER A 216 18.20 -2.19 16.84
CA SER A 216 17.81 -0.78 16.92
C SER A 216 17.59 -0.21 15.53
N GLY A 217 17.04 1.01 15.45
CA GLY A 217 16.91 1.69 14.17
C GLY A 217 16.09 2.97 14.27
N PHE A 218 16.04 3.68 13.14
CA PHE A 218 15.27 4.90 13.00
C PHE A 218 14.57 4.96 11.64
N ILE A 219 13.63 5.88 11.51
CA ILE A 219 12.85 6.12 10.32
C ILE A 219 12.69 7.61 10.06
N PHE A 220 12.77 8.00 8.80
CA PHE A 220 12.67 9.39 8.38
C PHE A 220 11.96 9.48 7.03
N SER A 221 11.58 10.69 6.65
CA SER A 221 10.85 10.93 5.42
C SER A 221 11.78 10.91 4.21
N SER A 222 11.34 10.26 3.13
CA SER A 222 12.10 10.18 1.87
C SER A 222 12.46 11.55 1.30
N VAL A 223 11.75 12.63 1.68
CA VAL A 223 12.02 14.02 1.22
C VAL A 223 13.44 14.51 1.45
N ASN A 224 14.16 13.84 2.36
CA ASN A 224 15.57 14.14 2.66
C ASN A 224 16.52 13.60 1.58
N PHE A 225 16.12 12.58 0.82
CA PHE A 225 16.90 12.12 -0.34
C PHE A 225 16.71 13.06 -1.51
N ASP A 226 17.81 13.38 -2.18
CA ASP A 226 17.81 14.14 -3.42
C ASP A 226 16.91 13.47 -4.48
N ASN A 227 16.18 14.27 -5.26
CA ASN A 227 15.33 13.81 -6.36
C ASN A 227 14.13 12.93 -5.97
N THR A 228 13.76 12.83 -4.70
CA THR A 228 12.50 12.18 -4.30
C THR A 228 11.29 13.11 -4.38
N SER A 229 10.10 12.53 -4.56
CA SER A 229 8.85 13.30 -4.61
C SER A 229 8.56 13.94 -3.26
N LYS A 230 8.56 15.28 -3.22
CA LYS A 230 8.11 16.03 -2.05
C LYS A 230 6.59 15.97 -1.84
N THR A 231 5.81 15.63 -2.88
CA THR A 231 4.34 15.58 -2.82
C THR A 231 3.80 14.21 -2.44
N THR A 232 4.63 13.17 -2.52
CA THR A 232 4.29 11.78 -2.18
C THR A 232 5.46 11.14 -1.41
N PRO A 233 5.80 11.69 -0.24
CA PRO A 233 6.85 11.14 0.60
C PRO A 233 6.49 9.74 1.10
N PHE A 234 7.50 8.91 1.28
CA PHE A 234 7.38 7.58 1.86
C PHE A 234 8.40 7.41 2.98
N PRO A 235 8.22 6.44 3.90
CA PRO A 235 9.14 6.26 4.99
C PRO A 235 10.37 5.49 4.53
N VAL A 236 11.55 5.97 4.91
CA VAL A 236 12.82 5.25 4.76
C VAL A 236 13.34 4.92 6.15
N SER A 237 13.61 3.64 6.38
CA SER A 237 14.13 3.15 7.65
C SER A 237 15.61 2.80 7.53
N PHE A 238 16.39 3.13 8.54
CA PHE A 238 17.65 2.47 8.85
C PHE A 238 17.40 1.50 10.00
N ILE A 239 17.66 0.20 9.79
CA ILE A 239 17.45 -0.82 10.81
C ILE A 239 18.70 -1.68 10.94
N ILE A 240 19.11 -1.93 12.18
CA ILE A 240 20.13 -2.90 12.51
C ILE A 240 19.46 -4.20 12.95
N TRP A 241 19.68 -5.23 12.15
CA TRP A 241 19.29 -6.60 12.43
C TRP A 241 20.52 -7.41 12.83
N GLU A 242 20.38 -8.32 13.78
CA GLU A 242 21.30 -9.45 13.89
C GLU A 242 20.75 -10.61 13.06
N ILE A 243 21.54 -11.12 12.10
CA ILE A 243 21.17 -12.32 11.36
C ILE A 243 21.42 -13.52 12.28
N ASN A 244 20.34 -14.24 12.61
CA ASN A 244 20.37 -15.35 13.54
C ASN A 244 19.27 -16.37 13.21
N ASN A 245 19.66 -17.58 12.82
CA ASN A 245 18.74 -18.65 12.42
C ASN A 245 17.81 -19.16 13.55
N LYS A 246 18.03 -18.74 14.80
CA LYS A 246 17.12 -19.03 15.93
C LYS A 246 15.99 -18.00 16.07
N HIS A 247 16.02 -16.91 15.30
CA HIS A 247 15.04 -15.84 15.34
C HIS A 247 14.31 -15.72 13.99
N ASN A 248 13.12 -15.13 14.02
CA ASN A 248 12.42 -14.70 12.82
C ASN A 248 11.77 -13.34 13.05
N ILE A 249 11.82 -12.47 12.04
CA ILE A 249 11.26 -11.12 12.13
C ILE A 249 9.79 -11.07 12.59
N LYS A 250 9.02 -12.16 12.37
CA LYS A 250 7.63 -12.28 12.81
C LYS A 250 7.42 -12.16 14.31
N THR A 251 8.41 -12.51 15.13
CA THR A 251 8.30 -12.50 16.60
C THR A 251 8.88 -11.23 17.22
N GLU A 252 9.44 -10.33 16.42
CA GLU A 252 10.13 -9.15 16.90
C GLU A 252 9.15 -8.00 17.20
N ASN A 253 9.34 -7.32 18.32
CA ASN A 253 8.71 -6.03 18.61
C ASN A 253 9.63 -4.91 18.12
N ILE A 254 9.37 -4.40 16.92
CA ILE A 254 10.24 -3.44 16.25
C ILE A 254 9.78 -2.04 16.64
N ILE A 255 10.64 -1.28 17.34
CA ILE A 255 10.37 0.10 17.72
C ILE A 255 11.44 0.98 17.09
N LEU A 256 11.03 1.82 16.14
CA LEU A 256 11.91 2.73 15.43
C LEU A 256 11.76 4.15 15.95
N ASP A 257 12.89 4.83 16.14
CA ASP A 257 12.93 6.27 16.38
C ASP A 257 12.48 7.01 15.11
N VAL A 258 11.53 7.93 15.24
CA VAL A 258 11.09 8.78 14.13
C VAL A 258 11.90 10.06 14.20
N LEU A 259 12.65 10.35 13.14
CA LEU A 259 13.53 11.51 13.07
C LEU A 259 12.95 12.59 12.14
N ASP A 260 13.20 13.85 12.51
CA ASP A 260 13.01 14.99 11.59
C ASP A 260 14.18 15.11 10.59
N ASN A 261 14.13 16.13 9.74
CA ASN A 261 15.15 16.38 8.72
C ASN A 261 16.53 16.76 9.30
N ASN A 262 16.58 17.15 10.57
CA ASN A 262 17.80 17.51 11.30
C ASN A 262 18.31 16.34 12.17
N CYS A 263 17.76 15.13 11.98
CA CYS A 263 18.07 13.94 12.78
C CYS A 263 17.68 14.03 14.27
N ASN A 264 16.78 14.95 14.65
CA ASN A 264 16.22 15.02 15.99
C ASN A 264 15.10 13.98 16.15
N LEU A 265 15.06 13.35 17.32
CA LEU A 265 13.97 12.45 17.70
C LEU A 265 12.68 13.24 17.90
N ILE A 266 11.63 12.91 17.15
CA ILE A 266 10.31 13.55 17.27
C ILE A 266 9.22 12.59 17.77
N ASN A 267 9.38 11.29 17.56
CA ASN A 267 8.43 10.27 18.01
C ASN A 267 9.07 8.88 17.99
N LYS A 268 8.34 7.85 18.43
CA LYS A 268 8.66 6.44 18.19
C LYS A 268 7.51 5.76 17.46
N LYS A 269 7.82 4.83 16.56
CA LYS A 269 6.82 4.03 15.84
C LYS A 269 7.07 2.54 16.01
N SER A 270 6.03 1.82 16.42
CA SER A 270 6.02 0.36 16.46
C SER A 270 5.69 -0.22 15.09
N TYR A 271 6.41 -1.28 14.73
CA TYR A 271 6.21 -2.11 13.55
C TYR A 271 6.04 -3.55 14.03
N ASN A 272 4.97 -4.20 13.60
CA ASN A 272 4.73 -5.61 13.86
C ASN A 272 4.40 -6.31 12.55
N VAL A 273 4.77 -7.59 12.44
CA VAL A 273 4.34 -8.42 11.32
C VAL A 273 2.90 -8.85 11.59
N ILE A 274 2.02 -8.52 10.65
CA ILE A 274 0.60 -8.86 10.74
C ILE A 274 0.36 -10.16 9.98
N ASP A 275 -0.33 -11.11 10.64
CA ASP A 275 -0.78 -12.33 9.99
C ASP A 275 -1.77 -12.01 8.86
N SER A 276 -1.63 -12.72 7.75
CA SER A 276 -2.48 -12.59 6.58
C SER A 276 -3.97 -12.80 6.89
N ASP A 277 -4.30 -13.63 7.88
CA ASP A 277 -5.67 -13.94 8.29
C ASP A 277 -6.32 -12.78 9.08
N ASN A 278 -5.51 -11.91 9.68
CA ASN A 278 -5.99 -10.73 10.41
C ASN A 278 -6.25 -9.52 9.49
N LEU A 279 -5.92 -9.60 8.20
CA LEU A 279 -6.10 -8.48 7.27
C LEU A 279 -7.59 -8.24 6.97
N LEU A 280 -7.98 -6.97 6.86
CA LEU A 280 -9.37 -6.55 6.65
C LEU A 280 -10.00 -7.18 5.40
N ASN A 281 -9.21 -7.46 4.36
CA ASN A 281 -9.69 -8.13 3.14
C ASN A 281 -10.10 -9.60 3.34
N LYS A 282 -9.75 -10.22 4.47
CA LYS A 282 -10.19 -11.57 4.86
C LYS A 282 -11.48 -11.57 5.66
N TRP A 283 -11.94 -10.41 6.13
CA TRP A 283 -13.09 -10.32 7.02
C TRP A 283 -14.41 -10.81 6.41
N ILE A 284 -14.54 -10.62 5.09
CA ILE A 284 -15.67 -11.12 4.29
C ILE A 284 -15.21 -12.37 3.55
N LYS A 285 -15.79 -13.52 3.92
CA LYS A 285 -15.66 -14.74 3.14
C LYS A 285 -16.32 -14.52 1.77
N ARG A 286 -15.55 -14.70 0.69
CA ARG A 286 -16.05 -14.52 -0.68
C ARG A 286 -17.04 -15.64 -1.01
N VAL A 287 -18.28 -15.27 -1.29
CA VAL A 287 -19.30 -16.19 -1.78
C VAL A 287 -18.93 -16.63 -3.20
N LYS A 288 -19.12 -17.92 -3.52
CA LYS A 288 -18.85 -18.47 -4.85
C LYS A 288 -19.75 -17.77 -5.87
N THR A 289 -19.17 -17.30 -6.97
CA THR A 289 -19.91 -16.68 -8.07
C THR A 289 -20.17 -17.70 -9.17
N SER A 290 -21.31 -17.60 -9.84
CA SER A 290 -21.78 -18.57 -10.84
C SER A 290 -22.41 -17.88 -12.05
N SER A 291 -23.25 -16.89 -11.81
CA SER A 291 -24.03 -16.19 -12.85
C SER A 291 -23.27 -15.02 -13.45
N THR A 292 -23.39 -14.85 -14.78
CA THR A 292 -22.84 -13.68 -15.49
C THR A 292 -23.80 -12.49 -15.37
N PHE A 293 -23.24 -11.32 -15.07
CA PHE A 293 -23.94 -10.05 -15.00
C PHE A 293 -23.08 -8.94 -15.62
N VAL A 294 -23.70 -7.82 -15.96
CA VAL A 294 -23.01 -6.72 -16.65
C VAL A 294 -21.96 -6.04 -15.74
N PRO A 295 -20.67 -6.00 -16.13
CA PRO A 295 -19.62 -5.44 -15.28
C PRO A 295 -19.39 -3.95 -15.52
N LEU A 296 -19.08 -3.22 -14.44
CA LEU A 296 -18.83 -1.78 -14.46
C LEU A 296 -17.36 -1.43 -14.17
N SER A 297 -16.87 -0.40 -14.87
CA SER A 297 -15.56 0.22 -14.64
C SER A 297 -15.65 1.59 -13.94
N SER A 298 -16.83 2.21 -13.98
CA SER A 298 -17.25 3.39 -13.20
C SER A 298 -18.77 3.33 -13.02
N ALA A 299 -19.38 4.30 -12.32
CA ALA A 299 -20.81 4.25 -11.98
C ALA A 299 -21.76 3.86 -13.13
N ILE A 300 -21.49 4.32 -14.35
CA ILE A 300 -22.37 4.07 -15.51
C ILE A 300 -21.65 3.44 -16.72
N LYS A 301 -20.33 3.17 -16.60
CA LYS A 301 -19.52 2.69 -17.74
C LYS A 301 -19.36 1.17 -17.72
N VAL A 302 -20.07 0.50 -18.62
CA VAL A 302 -19.95 -0.95 -18.87
C VAL A 302 -18.56 -1.28 -19.43
N LYS A 303 -17.97 -2.37 -18.93
CA LYS A 303 -16.67 -2.88 -19.40
C LYS A 303 -16.88 -4.07 -20.33
N THR A 304 -16.68 -3.85 -21.63
CA THR A 304 -16.88 -4.88 -22.68
C THR A 304 -15.58 -5.43 -23.26
N SER A 305 -14.44 -4.79 -23.04
CA SER A 305 -13.14 -5.19 -23.62
C SER A 305 -12.00 -5.14 -22.59
N GLY A 306 -11.03 -6.06 -22.74
CA GLY A 306 -9.85 -6.18 -21.86
C GLY A 306 -9.51 -7.64 -21.55
N LYS A 307 -8.27 -7.89 -21.11
CA LYS A 307 -7.78 -9.25 -20.81
C LYS A 307 -8.36 -9.86 -19.54
N ASP A 308 -8.78 -9.03 -18.58
CA ASP A 308 -9.41 -9.48 -17.33
C ASP A 308 -10.69 -8.67 -17.10
N ILE A 309 -11.85 -9.32 -17.28
CA ILE A 309 -13.17 -8.75 -17.02
C ILE A 309 -13.86 -9.64 -15.99
N ARG A 310 -14.05 -9.11 -14.79
CA ARG A 310 -14.79 -9.79 -13.71
C ARG A 310 -16.28 -9.48 -13.82
N ASP A 311 -17.04 -10.42 -14.36
CA ASP A 311 -18.48 -10.29 -14.69
C ASP A 311 -19.37 -11.30 -13.96
N LYS A 312 -18.81 -12.06 -13.01
CA LYS A 312 -19.54 -13.08 -12.25
C LYS A 312 -20.05 -12.55 -10.92
N ILE A 313 -21.30 -12.87 -10.60
CA ILE A 313 -21.96 -12.55 -9.33
C ILE A 313 -22.39 -13.83 -8.59
N CYS A 314 -22.68 -13.72 -7.30
CA CYS A 314 -23.21 -14.82 -6.48
C CYS A 314 -24.75 -14.77 -6.39
N GLU A 315 -25.33 -15.80 -5.78
CA GLU A 315 -26.74 -15.76 -5.35
C GLU A 315 -26.95 -14.68 -4.29
N GLY A 316 -28.13 -14.04 -4.28
CA GLY A 316 -28.44 -12.95 -3.36
C GLY A 316 -27.65 -11.65 -3.58
N PHE A 317 -27.04 -11.48 -4.76
CA PHE A 317 -26.25 -10.30 -5.12
C PHE A 317 -27.07 -9.02 -5.03
N ILE A 318 -26.61 -8.07 -4.21
CA ILE A 318 -27.19 -6.71 -4.12
C ILE A 318 -26.24 -5.61 -4.61
N GLY A 319 -24.97 -5.96 -4.87
CA GLY A 319 -23.94 -5.06 -5.39
C GLY A 319 -22.53 -5.62 -5.21
N SER A 320 -21.52 -4.81 -5.47
CA SER A 320 -20.12 -5.21 -5.25
C SER A 320 -19.31 -4.17 -4.49
N LEU A 321 -18.35 -4.66 -3.71
CA LEU A 321 -17.34 -3.85 -3.03
C LEU A 321 -16.01 -4.01 -3.76
N MET A 322 -15.48 -2.91 -4.28
CA MET A 322 -14.08 -2.80 -4.66
C MET A 322 -13.26 -2.50 -3.41
N SER A 323 -12.25 -3.31 -3.10
CA SER A 323 -11.38 -3.17 -1.92
C SER A 323 -10.00 -3.78 -2.24
N CYS A 324 -9.15 -3.01 -2.93
CA CYS A 324 -7.87 -3.53 -3.46
C CYS A 324 -6.71 -3.33 -2.48
N GLY A 325 -5.99 -4.41 -2.15
CA GLY A 325 -4.86 -4.38 -1.19
C GLY A 325 -5.31 -4.05 0.24
N SER A 326 -4.46 -4.26 1.24
CA SER A 326 -4.77 -3.97 2.65
C SER A 326 -3.96 -2.79 3.19
N ASP A 327 -2.96 -2.31 2.45
CA ASP A 327 -2.13 -1.18 2.85
C ASP A 327 -2.88 0.17 2.77
N LEU A 328 -2.59 1.05 3.75
CA LEU A 328 -3.25 2.36 3.91
C LEU A 328 -3.14 3.26 2.68
N GLN A 329 -2.00 3.27 2.00
CA GLN A 329 -1.80 4.02 0.76
C GLN A 329 -2.81 3.64 -0.35
N LYS A 330 -3.39 2.43 -0.34
CA LYS A 330 -4.42 1.97 -1.27
C LYS A 330 -5.84 2.24 -0.79
N GLN A 331 -6.03 3.05 0.25
CA GLN A 331 -7.35 3.40 0.77
C GLN A 331 -8.34 3.90 -0.29
N ASN A 332 -7.86 4.64 -1.30
CA ASN A 332 -8.68 5.21 -2.35
C ASN A 332 -9.14 4.19 -3.41
N LEU A 333 -8.53 2.99 -3.44
CA LEU A 333 -8.97 1.86 -4.28
C LEU A 333 -10.11 1.10 -3.61
N THR A 334 -11.10 1.86 -3.12
CA THR A 334 -12.29 1.35 -2.42
C THR A 334 -13.53 2.08 -2.91
N ALA A 335 -14.56 1.35 -3.36
CA ALA A 335 -15.82 1.90 -3.87
C ALA A 335 -16.91 0.82 -3.86
N VAL A 336 -18.18 1.24 -3.88
CA VAL A 336 -19.34 0.33 -3.98
C VAL A 336 -20.08 0.52 -5.31
N PHE A 337 -20.61 -0.56 -5.86
CA PHE A 337 -21.29 -0.60 -7.16
C PHE A 337 -22.58 -1.44 -7.05
N SER A 338 -23.56 -1.16 -7.90
CA SER A 338 -24.80 -1.95 -8.05
C SER A 338 -24.63 -3.14 -9.02
N ALA A 339 -23.44 -3.31 -9.59
CA ALA A 339 -23.07 -4.38 -10.53
C ALA A 339 -21.65 -4.88 -10.19
N PRO A 340 -21.18 -6.02 -10.73
CA PRO A 340 -19.81 -6.47 -10.49
C PRO A 340 -18.81 -5.45 -11.03
N GLN A 341 -17.85 -5.05 -10.20
CA GLN A 341 -16.76 -4.19 -10.64
C GLN A 341 -15.74 -5.02 -11.45
N ALA A 342 -15.35 -4.51 -12.62
CA ALA A 342 -14.68 -5.28 -13.65
C ALA A 342 -13.21 -5.67 -13.38
N SER A 343 -12.63 -5.30 -12.23
CA SER A 343 -11.23 -5.55 -11.86
C SER A 343 -11.10 -6.66 -10.81
N ALA A 344 -9.94 -7.30 -10.79
CA ALA A 344 -9.51 -8.10 -9.66
C ALA A 344 -9.55 -7.28 -8.35
N GLY A 345 -9.87 -7.95 -7.24
CA GLY A 345 -9.94 -7.35 -5.90
C GLY A 345 -11.37 -7.15 -5.39
N SER A 346 -12.35 -7.01 -6.27
CA SER A 346 -13.75 -6.80 -5.88
C SER A 346 -14.42 -8.08 -5.36
N LEU A 347 -15.48 -7.93 -4.57
CA LEU A 347 -16.31 -9.03 -4.04
C LEU A 347 -17.80 -8.70 -4.13
N SER A 348 -18.64 -9.73 -4.19
CA SER A 348 -20.10 -9.59 -4.19
C SER A 348 -20.61 -9.27 -2.78
N ILE A 349 -21.51 -8.30 -2.70
CA ILE A 349 -22.26 -7.92 -1.51
C ILE A 349 -23.60 -8.66 -1.55
N THR A 350 -23.96 -9.27 -0.42
CA THR A 350 -25.25 -9.91 -0.15
C THR A 350 -25.83 -9.33 1.13
N LYS A 351 -27.05 -9.72 1.52
CA LYS A 351 -27.67 -9.25 2.77
C LYS A 351 -26.82 -9.63 3.99
N GLU A 352 -26.19 -10.80 3.96
CA GLU A 352 -25.43 -11.39 5.07
C GLU A 352 -24.09 -10.68 5.31
N ASN A 353 -23.47 -10.12 4.27
CA ASN A 353 -22.17 -9.45 4.39
C ASN A 353 -22.24 -7.92 4.24
N PHE A 354 -23.46 -7.37 4.10
CA PHE A 354 -23.70 -5.96 3.82
C PHE A 354 -23.00 -5.03 4.81
N GLU A 355 -23.19 -5.24 6.12
CA GLU A 355 -22.64 -4.37 7.15
C GLU A 355 -21.11 -4.34 7.11
N LYS A 356 -20.47 -5.51 7.02
CA LYS A 356 -19.01 -5.61 6.87
C LYS A 356 -18.55 -4.87 5.62
N ALA A 357 -19.28 -4.98 4.50
CA ALA A 357 -18.90 -4.27 3.28
C ALA A 357 -18.98 -2.75 3.45
N MET A 358 -20.00 -2.24 4.16
CA MET A 358 -20.15 -0.81 4.44
C MET A 358 -19.08 -0.30 5.40
N ILE A 359 -18.72 -1.08 6.43
CA ILE A 359 -17.63 -0.77 7.36
C ILE A 359 -16.30 -0.71 6.60
N ILE A 360 -15.98 -1.73 5.79
CA ILE A 360 -14.74 -1.74 4.99
C ILE A 360 -14.67 -0.52 4.07
N HIS A 361 -15.78 -0.21 3.38
CA HIS A 361 -15.82 0.97 2.50
C HIS A 361 -15.60 2.28 3.27
N ALA A 362 -16.31 2.48 4.38
CA ALA A 362 -16.20 3.68 5.19
C ALA A 362 -14.81 3.81 5.83
N VAL A 363 -14.39 2.83 6.64
CA VAL A 363 -13.10 2.83 7.37
C VAL A 363 -11.93 3.10 6.43
N ARG A 364 -11.87 2.39 5.30
CA ARG A 364 -10.81 2.61 4.32
C ARG A 364 -10.83 4.04 3.79
N ARG A 365 -11.99 4.56 3.38
CA ARG A 365 -12.09 5.88 2.74
C ARG A 365 -12.01 7.06 3.72
N THR A 366 -12.16 6.81 5.03
CA THR A 366 -12.09 7.83 6.08
C THR A 366 -10.76 7.88 6.82
N ALA A 367 -9.95 6.81 6.75
CA ALA A 367 -8.63 6.77 7.37
C ALA A 367 -7.73 7.93 6.91
N LYS A 368 -6.89 8.41 7.83
CA LYS A 368 -5.88 9.43 7.52
C LYS A 368 -4.59 8.73 7.15
N VAL A 369 -4.02 9.13 6.02
CA VAL A 369 -2.74 8.62 5.54
C VAL A 369 -1.75 9.76 5.50
N ASP A 370 -0.59 9.53 6.08
CA ASP A 370 0.58 10.40 6.06
C ASP A 370 1.79 9.66 5.48
N TRP A 371 2.95 10.33 5.49
CA TRP A 371 4.19 9.78 4.96
C TRP A 371 4.70 8.56 5.74
N LEU A 372 4.31 8.42 7.02
CA LEU A 372 4.82 7.43 7.94
C LEU A 372 3.95 6.16 7.96
N ASN A 373 2.64 6.29 7.75
CA ASN A 373 1.67 5.21 7.92
C ASN A 373 1.17 4.57 6.62
N GLY A 374 1.60 5.04 5.44
CA GLY A 374 1.09 4.51 4.16
C GLY A 374 1.26 2.99 3.97
N SER A 375 2.26 2.38 4.61
CA SER A 375 2.53 0.94 4.58
C SER A 375 1.82 0.13 5.68
N ASP A 376 1.17 0.80 6.64
CA ASP A 376 0.39 0.16 7.70
C ASP A 376 -0.80 -0.60 7.07
N GLN A 377 -1.27 -1.64 7.73
CA GLN A 377 -2.30 -2.53 7.18
C GLN A 377 -3.65 -2.26 7.83
N PHE A 378 -4.69 -2.30 7.01
CA PHE A 378 -6.05 -2.46 7.47
C PHE A 378 -6.25 -3.90 7.99
N CYS A 379 -6.68 -4.03 9.23
CA CYS A 379 -6.95 -5.29 9.92
C CYS A 379 -8.42 -5.44 10.31
N ILE A 380 -8.83 -6.68 10.54
CA ILE A 380 -10.10 -7.03 11.17
C ILE A 380 -10.11 -6.43 12.57
N PRO A 381 -11.20 -5.74 12.99
CA PRO A 381 -11.28 -5.17 14.33
C PRO A 381 -11.27 -6.29 15.37
N GLN A 382 -10.50 -6.12 16.44
CA GLN A 382 -10.41 -7.10 17.53
C GLN A 382 -11.61 -7.04 18.48
N ASN A 383 -12.28 -5.89 18.55
CA ASN A 383 -13.42 -5.66 19.42
C ASN A 383 -14.72 -5.66 18.63
N GLU A 384 -15.82 -5.99 19.29
CA GLU A 384 -17.15 -5.77 18.75
C GLU A 384 -17.37 -4.28 18.45
N LEU A 385 -18.07 -4.02 17.36
CA LEU A 385 -18.34 -2.66 16.90
C LEU A 385 -19.71 -2.21 17.38
N ASP A 386 -19.75 -1.00 17.94
CA ASP A 386 -21.00 -0.38 18.34
C ASP A 386 -21.98 -0.25 17.16
N ARG A 387 -23.27 -0.47 17.44
CA ARG A 387 -24.31 -0.46 16.41
C ARG A 387 -24.43 0.91 15.73
N LYS A 388 -24.26 2.02 16.47
CA LYS A 388 -24.30 3.37 15.87
C LYS A 388 -23.13 3.57 14.92
N PHE A 389 -21.93 3.10 15.27
CA PHE A 389 -20.78 3.15 14.36
C PHE A 389 -21.03 2.38 13.05
N ILE A 390 -21.67 1.20 13.12
CA ILE A 390 -22.04 0.43 11.92
C ILE A 390 -23.01 1.25 11.05
N LEU A 391 -24.03 1.86 11.65
CA LEU A 391 -25.01 2.66 10.93
C LEU A 391 -24.39 3.93 10.33
N ASP A 392 -23.46 4.58 11.03
CA ASP A 392 -22.67 5.69 10.52
C ASP A 392 -21.91 5.27 9.26
N CYS A 393 -21.28 4.09 9.26
CA CYS A 393 -20.56 3.55 8.09
C CYS A 393 -21.50 3.29 6.91
N VAL A 394 -22.69 2.73 7.17
CA VAL A 394 -23.73 2.50 6.15
C VAL A 394 -24.16 3.83 5.51
N ILE A 395 -24.59 4.78 6.33
CA ILE A 395 -25.13 6.08 5.87
C ILE A 395 -24.05 6.90 5.16
N TRP A 396 -22.84 6.92 5.72
CA TRP A 396 -21.71 7.58 5.07
C TRP A 396 -21.40 6.97 3.70
N THR A 397 -21.45 5.63 3.59
CA THR A 397 -21.25 4.93 2.31
C THR A 397 -22.29 5.33 1.28
N LEU A 398 -23.57 5.34 1.65
CA LEU A 398 -24.68 5.69 0.76
C LEU A 398 -24.50 7.06 0.09
N PHE A 399 -23.96 8.04 0.83
CA PHE A 399 -23.77 9.41 0.35
C PHE A 399 -22.30 9.78 0.07
N SER A 400 -21.41 8.79 0.00
CA SER A 400 -20.00 9.00 -0.33
C SER A 400 -19.80 9.36 -1.80
N THR A 401 -18.76 10.14 -2.10
CA THR A 401 -18.32 10.35 -3.49
C THR A 401 -17.72 9.10 -4.14
N SER A 402 -17.35 8.10 -3.34
CA SER A 402 -16.93 6.76 -3.78
C SER A 402 -18.05 5.75 -3.87
N ASN A 403 -19.30 6.15 -3.58
CA ASN A 403 -20.46 5.39 -4.01
C ASN A 403 -20.63 5.54 -5.53
N GLN A 404 -20.46 4.43 -6.25
CA GLN A 404 -20.62 4.33 -7.70
C GLN A 404 -21.85 3.50 -8.08
N THR A 405 -22.78 3.25 -7.16
CA THR A 405 -24.03 2.56 -7.48
C THR A 405 -24.85 3.38 -8.47
N SER A 406 -25.52 2.69 -9.38
CA SER A 406 -26.41 3.27 -10.38
C SER A 406 -27.61 2.35 -10.64
N ALA A 407 -28.67 2.91 -11.19
CA ALA A 407 -29.79 2.15 -11.73
C ALA A 407 -29.89 2.42 -13.24
N MET A 408 -29.85 1.37 -14.04
CA MET A 408 -29.82 1.46 -15.51
C MET A 408 -30.58 0.30 -16.13
N ASP A 409 -31.46 0.58 -17.10
CA ASP A 409 -32.20 -0.43 -17.82
C ASP A 409 -31.67 -0.65 -19.25
N ASN A 410 -32.08 -1.75 -19.88
CA ASN A 410 -31.81 -2.08 -21.27
C ASN A 410 -30.31 -2.12 -21.65
N ILE A 411 -29.48 -2.70 -20.76
CA ILE A 411 -28.03 -2.79 -20.98
C ILE A 411 -27.67 -4.07 -21.71
N PHE A 412 -27.26 -3.96 -22.98
CA PHE A 412 -26.81 -5.11 -23.77
C PHE A 412 -25.39 -5.55 -23.38
N TYR A 413 -25.25 -6.81 -22.96
CA TYR A 413 -23.96 -7.42 -22.62
C TYR A 413 -24.02 -8.92 -22.91
N LYS A 414 -23.04 -9.47 -23.64
CA LYS A 414 -22.97 -10.91 -23.98
C LYS A 414 -24.31 -11.49 -24.44
N GLU A 415 -24.90 -10.87 -25.47
CA GLU A 415 -26.12 -11.32 -26.15
C GLU A 415 -27.39 -11.28 -25.28
N LYS A 416 -27.34 -10.62 -24.13
CA LYS A 416 -28.48 -10.46 -23.22
C LYS A 416 -28.66 -9.01 -22.79
N TYR A 417 -29.90 -8.63 -22.55
CA TYR A 417 -30.24 -7.36 -21.93
C TYR A 417 -30.32 -7.52 -20.42
N TYR A 418 -29.72 -6.59 -19.71
CA TYR A 418 -29.68 -6.55 -18.26
C TYR A 418 -30.29 -5.25 -17.73
N THR A 419 -30.99 -5.37 -16.61
CA THR A 419 -31.40 -4.25 -15.77
C THR A 419 -30.51 -4.25 -14.53
N ILE A 420 -29.83 -3.13 -14.29
CA ILE A 420 -29.05 -2.91 -13.06
C ILE A 420 -29.98 -2.23 -12.06
N ILE A 421 -30.36 -2.96 -11.02
CA ILE A 421 -31.16 -2.47 -9.90
C ILE A 421 -30.24 -1.87 -8.85
N ASN A 422 -30.60 -0.72 -8.29
CA ASN A 422 -29.83 -0.10 -7.23
C ASN A 422 -30.41 -0.42 -5.85
N HIS A 423 -30.00 -1.55 -5.27
CA HIS A 423 -30.38 -1.92 -3.90
C HIS A 423 -29.88 -0.94 -2.83
N PHE A 424 -28.96 -0.03 -3.18
CA PHE A 424 -28.44 1.01 -2.28
C PHE A 424 -29.29 2.28 -2.24
N TYR A 425 -30.40 2.33 -2.97
CA TYR A 425 -31.31 3.47 -2.88
C TYR A 425 -31.93 3.55 -1.46
N PRO A 426 -31.77 4.67 -0.73
CA PRO A 426 -32.02 4.68 0.71
C PRO A 426 -33.40 5.20 1.12
N PHE A 427 -34.25 5.58 0.18
CA PHE A 427 -35.54 6.22 0.46
C PHE A 427 -36.72 5.40 -0.07
N ASP A 428 -37.89 5.61 0.53
CA ASP A 428 -39.15 5.30 -0.13
C ASP A 428 -39.36 6.27 -1.29
N TYR A 429 -39.49 5.76 -2.51
CA TYR A 429 -39.77 6.59 -3.68
C TYR A 429 -41.01 7.46 -3.48
N LYS A 430 -42.08 6.97 -2.83
CA LYS A 430 -43.29 7.76 -2.56
C LYS A 430 -43.05 8.99 -1.70
N LYS A 431 -42.00 9.01 -0.88
CA LYS A 431 -41.65 10.16 -0.05
C LYS A 431 -40.85 11.21 -0.82
N VAL A 432 -40.17 10.83 -1.90
CA VAL A 432 -39.23 11.72 -2.61
C VAL A 432 -39.57 11.98 -4.07
N TYR A 433 -40.54 11.27 -4.67
CA TYR A 433 -40.87 11.42 -6.08
C TYR A 433 -41.41 12.81 -6.47
N CYS A 434 -42.00 13.54 -5.52
CA CYS A 434 -42.51 14.91 -5.71
C CYS A 434 -43.35 15.08 -6.99
N GLY A 435 -44.28 14.16 -7.24
CA GLY A 435 -45.16 14.20 -8.42
C GLY A 435 -44.51 13.71 -9.73
N CYS A 436 -43.27 13.22 -9.69
CA CYS A 436 -42.57 12.68 -10.86
C CYS A 436 -43.32 11.46 -11.43
N THR A 437 -43.78 11.58 -12.68
CA THR A 437 -44.45 10.52 -13.44
C THR A 437 -43.55 9.86 -14.48
N PHE A 438 -42.29 10.31 -14.60
CA PHE A 438 -41.35 9.85 -15.61
C PHE A 438 -40.98 8.36 -15.46
N PHE A 439 -40.95 7.85 -14.23
CA PHE A 439 -40.54 6.48 -13.95
C PHE A 439 -41.73 5.56 -13.65
N LYS A 440 -41.65 4.32 -14.14
CA LYS A 440 -42.55 3.25 -13.68
C LYS A 440 -42.14 2.82 -12.28
N TYR A 441 -43.08 2.87 -11.33
CA TYR A 441 -42.85 2.47 -9.94
C TYR A 441 -43.97 1.55 -9.45
N ASN A 442 -43.60 0.33 -9.08
CA ASN A 442 -44.53 -0.73 -8.68
C ASN A 442 -44.60 -0.92 -7.16
N ASN A 443 -44.46 0.15 -6.36
CA ASN A 443 -44.44 0.10 -4.89
C ASN A 443 -43.29 -0.70 -4.25
N GLU A 444 -42.33 -1.14 -5.06
CA GLU A 444 -41.18 -1.91 -4.58
C GLU A 444 -40.30 -1.06 -3.63
N LYS A 445 -39.68 -1.72 -2.65
CA LYS A 445 -38.72 -1.12 -1.72
C LYS A 445 -37.33 -1.70 -1.98
N ARG A 446 -36.31 -0.85 -1.88
CA ARG A 446 -34.91 -1.29 -2.01
C ARG A 446 -34.37 -1.70 -0.66
N PHE A 447 -33.43 -2.64 -0.70
CA PHE A 447 -32.84 -3.25 0.49
C PHE A 447 -32.31 -2.21 1.49
N CYS A 448 -31.56 -1.19 1.05
CA CYS A 448 -31.02 -0.18 1.97
C CYS A 448 -32.10 0.65 2.66
N PHE A 449 -33.22 0.97 1.99
CA PHE A 449 -34.34 1.63 2.64
C PHE A 449 -34.92 0.76 3.76
N GLU A 450 -35.24 -0.51 3.47
CA GLU A 450 -35.79 -1.44 4.47
C GLU A 450 -34.82 -1.69 5.62
N TYR A 451 -33.52 -1.80 5.31
CA TYR A 451 -32.47 -1.95 6.31
C TYR A 451 -32.41 -0.73 7.23
N LEU A 452 -32.47 0.49 6.70
CA LEU A 452 -32.42 1.71 7.51
C LEU A 452 -33.67 1.85 8.40
N GLU A 453 -34.87 1.56 7.87
CA GLU A 453 -36.11 1.61 8.67
C GLU A 453 -36.05 0.64 9.86
N LYS A 454 -35.56 -0.60 9.64
CA LYS A 454 -35.41 -1.60 10.69
C LYS A 454 -34.40 -1.22 11.78
N ASN A 455 -33.47 -0.32 11.48
CA ASN A 455 -32.35 0.05 12.36
C ASN A 455 -32.36 1.52 12.77
N ASN A 456 -33.50 2.21 12.61
CA ASN A 456 -33.60 3.65 12.76
C ASN A 456 -33.20 4.15 14.17
N GLN A 457 -33.42 3.35 15.20
CA GLN A 457 -33.12 3.66 16.60
C GLN A 457 -31.61 3.76 16.89
N HIS A 458 -30.77 3.27 15.98
CA HIS A 458 -29.31 3.30 16.10
C HIS A 458 -28.66 4.36 15.20
N ILE A 459 -29.44 5.17 14.49
CA ILE A 459 -28.90 6.25 13.66
C ILE A 459 -28.38 7.38 14.56
N SER A 460 -27.12 7.77 14.40
CA SER A 460 -26.55 8.91 15.12
C SER A 460 -27.15 10.23 14.64
N ASN A 461 -27.03 11.28 15.44
CA ASN A 461 -27.53 12.61 15.07
C ASN A 461 -26.87 13.11 13.77
N GLU A 462 -25.57 12.91 13.61
CA GLU A 462 -24.82 13.33 12.42
C GLU A 462 -25.20 12.53 11.18
N ALA A 463 -25.52 11.25 11.34
CA ALA A 463 -26.00 10.41 10.25
C ALA A 463 -27.44 10.76 9.86
N PHE A 464 -28.32 11.02 10.84
CA PHE A 464 -29.68 11.51 10.63
C PHE A 464 -29.68 12.84 9.86
N ASP A 465 -28.81 13.76 10.26
CA ASP A 465 -28.59 15.03 9.58
C ASP A 465 -28.23 14.85 8.10
N LEU A 466 -27.32 13.92 7.81
CA LEU A 466 -26.89 13.61 6.44
C LEU A 466 -28.02 12.99 5.62
N ILE A 467 -28.82 12.10 6.22
CA ILE A 467 -30.02 11.52 5.58
C ILE A 467 -31.00 12.63 5.22
N ASN A 468 -31.34 13.53 6.15
CA ASN A 468 -32.31 14.60 5.92
C ASN A 468 -31.89 15.56 4.80
N ALA A 469 -30.63 15.99 4.80
CA ALA A 469 -30.12 16.83 3.72
C ALA A 469 -30.13 16.10 2.37
N SER A 470 -29.86 14.79 2.38
CA SER A 470 -29.91 13.96 1.18
C SER A 470 -31.33 13.70 0.69
N GLU A 471 -32.31 13.55 1.58
CA GLU A 471 -33.72 13.41 1.19
C GLU A 471 -34.20 14.66 0.43
N ARG A 472 -33.81 15.85 0.89
CA ARG A 472 -34.07 17.11 0.15
C ARG A 472 -33.45 17.11 -1.23
N LEU A 473 -32.23 16.58 -1.39
CA LEU A 473 -31.60 16.46 -2.71
C LEU A 473 -32.39 15.53 -3.63
N TYR A 474 -32.89 14.41 -3.12
CA TYR A 474 -33.66 13.44 -3.92
C TYR A 474 -35.01 14.04 -4.32
N LYS A 475 -35.74 14.67 -3.38
CA LYS A 475 -36.94 15.47 -3.68
C LYS A 475 -36.70 16.49 -4.78
N TYR A 476 -35.63 17.29 -4.63
CA TYR A 476 -35.25 18.29 -5.62
C TYR A 476 -34.93 17.67 -6.99
N PHE A 477 -34.22 16.54 -7.03
CA PHE A 477 -33.89 15.81 -8.25
C PHE A 477 -35.15 15.37 -9.00
N TYR A 478 -36.10 14.71 -8.33
CA TYR A 478 -37.32 14.23 -8.99
C TYR A 478 -38.23 15.38 -9.43
N SER A 479 -38.33 16.47 -8.65
CA SER A 479 -39.04 17.69 -9.09
C SER A 479 -38.42 18.38 -10.30
N ASN A 480 -37.13 18.14 -10.59
CA ASN A 480 -36.40 18.77 -11.69
C ASN A 480 -35.86 17.75 -12.71
N ILE A 481 -36.48 16.57 -12.80
CA ILE A 481 -36.02 15.48 -13.66
C ILE A 481 -35.98 15.85 -15.16
N GLU A 482 -36.80 16.81 -15.58
CA GLU A 482 -36.82 17.32 -16.96
C GLU A 482 -35.65 18.25 -17.28
N LYS A 483 -35.01 18.85 -16.26
CA LYS A 483 -33.89 19.79 -16.44
C LYS A 483 -32.53 19.10 -16.47
N VAL A 484 -32.46 17.80 -16.17
CA VAL A 484 -31.20 17.05 -16.13
C VAL A 484 -30.97 16.26 -17.42
N ASN A 485 -29.71 16.10 -17.83
CA ASN A 485 -29.35 15.30 -19.00
C ASN A 485 -29.42 13.79 -18.69
N LYS A 486 -30.61 13.21 -18.84
CA LYS A 486 -30.90 11.81 -18.52
C LYS A 486 -30.03 10.81 -19.31
N GLU A 487 -29.83 11.08 -20.60
CA GLU A 487 -29.06 10.20 -21.49
C GLU A 487 -27.58 10.12 -21.10
N LYS A 488 -26.96 11.28 -20.84
CA LYS A 488 -25.55 11.38 -20.42
C LYS A 488 -25.26 10.64 -19.12
N PHE A 489 -26.21 10.66 -18.18
CA PHE A 489 -26.07 10.01 -16.87
C PHE A 489 -26.80 8.67 -16.75
N LYS A 490 -27.33 8.14 -17.86
CA LYS A 490 -28.05 6.85 -17.95
C LYS A 490 -29.19 6.72 -16.93
N ILE A 491 -29.90 7.82 -16.68
CA ILE A 491 -31.03 7.87 -15.75
C ILE A 491 -32.26 7.29 -16.46
N SER A 492 -32.64 6.08 -16.08
CA SER A 492 -33.75 5.32 -16.71
C SER A 492 -34.71 4.68 -15.70
N LEU A 493 -34.30 4.55 -14.44
CA LEU A 493 -35.09 3.93 -13.38
C LEU A 493 -35.25 4.87 -12.18
N TRP A 494 -36.33 4.66 -11.42
CA TRP A 494 -36.71 5.49 -10.27
C TRP A 494 -35.66 5.43 -9.16
N ASP A 495 -34.91 4.34 -9.01
CA ASP A 495 -33.92 4.11 -7.96
C ASP A 495 -32.51 4.62 -8.32
N SER A 496 -32.44 5.70 -9.10
CA SER A 496 -31.21 6.34 -9.54
C SER A 496 -30.19 6.51 -8.40
N GLY A 497 -28.94 6.12 -8.66
CA GLY A 497 -27.90 6.15 -7.64
C GLY A 497 -27.43 7.55 -7.26
N PHE A 498 -26.89 7.72 -6.05
CA PHE A 498 -26.39 9.01 -5.56
C PHE A 498 -25.37 9.66 -6.51
N TRP A 499 -24.54 8.87 -7.19
CA TRP A 499 -23.62 9.38 -8.21
C TRP A 499 -24.38 10.01 -9.39
N GLN A 500 -25.41 9.32 -9.91
CA GLN A 500 -26.21 9.80 -11.05
C GLN A 500 -26.91 11.11 -10.69
N ILE A 501 -27.59 11.16 -9.54
CA ILE A 501 -28.31 12.34 -9.03
C ILE A 501 -27.36 13.52 -8.86
N ARG A 502 -26.25 13.34 -8.13
CA ARG A 502 -25.30 14.43 -7.86
C ARG A 502 -24.63 14.95 -9.11
N LYS A 503 -24.27 14.07 -10.04
CA LYS A 503 -23.56 14.45 -11.27
C LYS A 503 -24.49 15.14 -12.26
N SER A 504 -25.73 14.67 -12.39
CA SER A 504 -26.71 15.26 -13.30
C SER A 504 -27.17 16.65 -12.83
N LEU A 505 -27.42 16.83 -11.53
CA LEU A 505 -27.74 18.14 -10.98
C LEU A 505 -26.58 19.13 -11.11
N LYS A 506 -25.34 18.68 -10.84
CA LYS A 506 -24.16 19.53 -11.03
C LYS A 506 -23.97 19.96 -12.49
N ASP A 507 -24.22 19.05 -13.43
CA ASP A 507 -24.13 19.33 -14.87
C ASP A 507 -25.17 20.36 -15.30
N ALA A 508 -26.40 20.25 -14.78
CA ALA A 508 -27.48 21.21 -14.98
C ALA A 508 -27.31 22.51 -14.17
N LYS A 509 -26.23 22.66 -13.40
CA LYS A 509 -25.99 23.80 -12.47
C LYS A 509 -27.11 24.01 -11.44
N LEU A 510 -27.72 22.92 -10.96
CA LEU A 510 -28.80 22.93 -9.98
C LEU A 510 -28.35 22.41 -8.59
N ALA A 511 -29.12 22.77 -7.55
CA ALA A 511 -28.97 22.28 -6.18
C ALA A 511 -27.57 22.49 -5.54
N SER A 512 -26.85 23.54 -5.94
CA SER A 512 -25.50 23.83 -5.42
C SER A 512 -25.45 23.90 -3.89
N ASP A 513 -26.44 24.53 -3.27
CA ASP A 513 -26.47 24.75 -1.83
C ASP A 513 -26.74 23.45 -1.07
N ILE A 514 -27.68 22.64 -1.55
CA ILE A 514 -27.98 21.30 -0.99
C ILE A 514 -26.74 20.40 -1.11
N LEU A 515 -26.06 20.41 -2.27
CA LEU A 515 -24.84 19.62 -2.49
C LEU A 515 -23.68 20.08 -1.58
N LYS A 516 -23.57 21.39 -1.31
CA LYS A 516 -22.58 21.94 -0.37
C LYS A 516 -22.89 21.52 1.06
N GLU A 517 -24.16 21.57 1.47
CA GLU A 517 -24.60 21.11 2.78
C GLU A 517 -24.33 19.61 3.00
N ILE A 518 -24.69 18.76 2.03
CA ILE A 518 -24.40 17.31 2.09
C ILE A 518 -22.90 17.07 2.22
N LYS A 519 -22.05 17.84 1.51
CA LYS A 519 -20.59 17.73 1.65
C LYS A 519 -20.14 18.05 3.08
N ILE A 520 -20.71 19.08 3.71
CA ILE A 520 -20.40 19.45 5.10
C ILE A 520 -20.83 18.33 6.05
N LYS A 521 -22.09 17.91 6.01
CA LYS A 521 -22.63 16.85 6.89
C LYS A 521 -21.91 15.52 6.70
N ARG A 522 -21.58 15.14 5.46
CA ARG A 522 -20.75 13.95 5.18
C ARG A 522 -19.34 14.06 5.77
N ASN A 523 -18.74 15.25 5.76
CA ASN A 523 -17.42 15.44 6.35
C ASN A 523 -17.46 15.37 7.89
N ILE A 524 -18.53 15.84 8.51
CA ILE A 524 -18.75 15.67 9.96
C ILE A 524 -18.84 14.18 10.29
N LEU A 525 -19.70 13.44 9.59
CA LEU A 525 -19.84 11.99 9.79
C LEU A 525 -18.53 11.23 9.49
N LYS A 526 -17.80 11.63 8.44
CA LYS A 526 -16.44 11.11 8.14
C LYS A 526 -15.52 11.27 9.35
N ASN A 527 -15.51 12.44 9.98
CA ASN A 527 -14.65 12.71 11.12
C ASN A 527 -15.03 11.84 12.32
N ASN A 528 -16.33 11.61 12.56
CA ASN A 528 -16.78 10.69 13.61
C ASN A 528 -16.34 9.25 13.35
N ILE A 529 -16.50 8.74 12.11
CA ILE A 529 -16.00 7.40 11.73
C ILE A 529 -14.48 7.32 11.91
N SER A 530 -13.74 8.37 11.53
CA SER A 530 -12.27 8.39 11.63
C SER A 530 -11.74 8.29 13.07
N LYS A 531 -12.53 8.63 14.08
CA LYS A 531 -12.13 8.46 15.50
C LYS A 531 -11.94 6.98 15.86
N ASN A 532 -12.63 6.08 15.14
CA ASN A 532 -12.61 4.64 15.38
C ASN A 532 -11.73 3.87 14.39
N THR A 533 -11.07 4.54 13.43
CA THR A 533 -10.24 3.84 12.43
C THR A 533 -9.02 3.17 13.04
N ASN A 534 -8.57 3.62 14.23
CA ASN A 534 -7.44 3.00 14.94
C ASN A 534 -7.72 1.56 15.36
N TYR A 535 -8.99 1.14 15.47
CA TYR A 535 -9.34 -0.27 15.70
C TYR A 535 -9.05 -1.18 14.49
N PHE A 536 -8.76 -0.58 13.33
CA PHE A 536 -8.59 -1.28 12.07
C PHE A 536 -7.19 -1.08 11.48
N VAL A 537 -6.25 -0.38 12.13
CA VAL A 537 -4.95 -0.03 11.51
C VAL A 537 -3.79 -0.42 12.42
N PHE A 538 -2.88 -1.24 11.91
CA PHE A 538 -1.70 -1.75 12.64
C PHE A 538 -0.43 -1.75 11.77
#